data_AF-A0A218WRA0-F1
#
_entry.id   AF-A0A218WRA0-F1
#
_cell.length_a   1.000
_cell.length_b   1.000
_cell.length_c   1.000
_cell.angle_alpha   90.00
_cell.angle_beta   90.00
_cell.angle_gamma   90.00
#
_symmetry.space_group_name_H-M   'P 1'
#
loop_
_entity.id
_entity.type
_entity.pdbx_description
1 polymer ?
#
loop_
_entity_poly.entity_id
_entity_poly.type
_entity_poly.pdbx_seq_one_letter_code
_entity_poly.pdbx_strand_id
1 'polypeptide(L)'
;MDGDACLGSRHTRSLVAPDWSVTDSLILVNEMSTIDGDYLNALSSYQKWNVIAHNCTKLDVVRTLNQCRRKWESLLDDYGRIVEYKAQLSHDPY
;
A
#
# COMPACT_ATOMS: atom_id res chain seq x y z
N MET A 1 52.34 13.65 -2.25
CA MET A 1 51.84 13.47 -0.88
C MET A 1 50.35 13.70 -0.93
N ASP A 2 49.69 12.57 -0.78
CA ASP A 2 48.29 12.24 -0.93
C ASP A 2 47.41 12.89 0.14
N GLY A 3 46.11 13.02 -0.13
CA GLY A 3 45.15 13.29 0.93
C GLY A 3 43.76 13.80 0.59
N ASP A 4 43.22 13.57 -0.62
CA ASP A 4 41.77 13.76 -0.82
C ASP A 4 41.06 12.43 -0.59
N ALA A 5 40.38 12.31 0.55
CA ALA A 5 39.51 11.20 0.87
C ALA A 5 38.13 11.75 1.24
N CYS A 6 37.38 12.15 0.22
CA CYS A 6 35.93 12.20 0.30
C CYS A 6 35.41 10.78 0.60
N LEU A 7 35.10 10.52 1.87
CA LEU A 7 34.46 9.29 2.33
C LEU A 7 33.12 9.13 1.61
N GLY A 8 33.14 8.28 0.59
CA GLY A 8 31.99 7.88 -0.20
C GLY A 8 30.85 7.46 0.72
N SER A 9 29.78 8.23 0.66
CA SER A 9 28.52 7.89 1.29
C SER A 9 28.01 6.60 0.66
N ARG A 10 28.17 5.48 1.39
CA ARG A 10 27.58 4.19 1.07
C ARG A 10 26.06 4.27 1.26
N HIS A 11 25.39 4.95 0.34
CA HIS A 11 23.97 4.76 0.13
C HIS A 11 23.82 3.37 -0.50
N THR A 12 23.43 2.39 0.32
CA THR A 12 22.67 1.27 -0.22
C THR A 12 21.41 1.86 -0.82
N ARG A 13 21.41 2.06 -2.14
CA ARG A 13 20.16 2.14 -2.91
C ARG A 13 19.47 0.81 -2.66
N SER A 14 18.68 0.75 -1.58
CA SER A 14 17.61 -0.21 -1.43
C SER A 14 16.88 -0.16 -2.76
N LEU A 15 16.81 -1.30 -3.47
CA LEU A 15 16.01 -1.44 -4.66
C LEU A 15 14.59 -1.07 -4.23
N VAL A 16 14.21 0.19 -4.44
CA VAL A 16 12.85 0.67 -4.19
C VAL A 16 12.00 -0.25 -5.03
N ALA A 17 11.26 -1.13 -4.36
CA ALA A 17 10.36 -2.04 -5.05
C ALA A 17 9.52 -1.18 -6.00
N PRO A 18 9.37 -1.57 -7.28
CA PRO A 18 8.77 -0.71 -8.29
C PRO A 18 7.44 -0.15 -7.78
N ASP A 19 7.15 1.11 -8.13
CA ASP A 19 5.93 1.79 -7.71
C ASP A 19 4.70 0.89 -7.94
N TRP A 20 3.70 1.02 -7.07
CA TRP A 20 2.48 0.22 -7.18
C TRP A 20 1.77 0.56 -8.48
N SER A 21 1.64 -0.42 -9.37
CA SER A 21 0.84 -0.26 -10.58
C SER A 21 -0.64 -0.10 -10.21
N VAL A 22 -1.44 0.43 -11.13
CA VAL A 22 -2.91 0.48 -10.95
C VAL A 22 -3.46 -0.93 -10.79
N THR A 23 -2.99 -1.89 -11.59
CA THR A 23 -3.38 -3.29 -11.52
C THR A 23 -3.03 -3.91 -10.17
N ASP A 24 -1.80 -3.71 -9.68
CA ASP A 24 -1.36 -4.21 -8.36
C ASP A 24 -2.26 -3.64 -7.25
N SER A 25 -2.60 -2.35 -7.36
CA SER A 25 -3.45 -1.67 -6.40
C SER A 25 -4.88 -2.23 -6.41
N LEU A 26 -5.43 -2.50 -7.60
CA LEU A 26 -6.77 -3.11 -7.75
C LEU A 26 -6.81 -4.54 -7.21
N ILE A 27 -5.76 -5.34 -7.43
CA ILE A 27 -5.62 -6.67 -6.85
C ILE A 27 -5.65 -6.59 -5.31
N LEU A 28 -4.88 -5.67 -4.72
CA LEU A 28 -4.89 -5.46 -3.27
C LEU A 28 -6.29 -5.12 -2.74
N VAL A 29 -7.01 -4.22 -3.40
CA VAL A 29 -8.39 -3.86 -3.01
C VAL A 29 -9.33 -5.07 -3.11
N ASN A 30 -9.23 -5.84 -4.19
CA ASN A 30 -10.03 -7.06 -4.38
C ASN A 30 -9.80 -8.07 -3.26
N GLU A 31 -8.53 -8.34 -2.92
CA GLU A 31 -8.21 -9.29 -1.85
C GLU A 31 -8.68 -8.81 -0.47
N MET A 32 -8.60 -7.50 -0.22
CA MET A 32 -9.13 -6.90 1.02
C MET A 32 -10.66 -7.05 1.11
N SER A 33 -11.39 -6.93 -0.01
CA SER A 33 -12.85 -7.14 -0.04
C SER A 33 -13.26 -8.61 0.01
N THR A 34 -12.37 -9.53 -0.41
CA THR A 34 -12.63 -10.97 -0.39
C THR A 34 -12.54 -11.53 1.02
N ILE A 35 -11.64 -10.95 1.83
CA ILE A 35 -11.47 -11.29 3.24
C ILE A 35 -12.43 -10.37 4.01
N ASP A 36 -13.72 -10.67 4.00
CA ASP A 36 -14.77 -9.89 4.69
C ASP A 36 -15.49 -10.71 5.79
N GLY A 37 -16.22 -10.02 6.66
CA GLY A 37 -17.16 -10.59 7.63
C GLY A 37 -16.54 -11.35 8.80
N ASP A 38 -17.10 -12.52 9.11
CA ASP A 38 -16.73 -13.35 10.27
C ASP A 38 -15.28 -13.85 10.21
N TYR A 39 -14.75 -14.02 9.00
CA TYR A 39 -13.37 -14.42 8.78
C TYR A 39 -12.37 -13.33 9.21
N LEU A 40 -12.71 -12.05 9.00
CA LEU A 40 -11.93 -10.95 9.58
C LEU A 40 -12.04 -10.93 11.10
N ASN A 41 -13.23 -11.15 11.66
CA ASN A 41 -13.43 -11.02 13.11
C ASN A 41 -12.69 -12.11 13.90
N ALA A 42 -12.42 -13.26 13.28
CA ALA A 42 -11.67 -14.37 13.89
C ALA A 42 -10.14 -14.19 13.86
N LEU A 43 -9.60 -13.29 13.02
CA LEU A 43 -8.15 -13.14 12.81
C LEU A 43 -7.58 -11.89 13.50
N SER A 44 -6.38 -12.00 14.04
CA SER A 44 -5.61 -10.82 14.45
C SER A 44 -5.25 -9.94 13.25
N SER A 45 -5.02 -8.65 13.49
CA SER A 45 -4.61 -7.70 12.43
C SER A 45 -3.40 -8.21 11.63
N TYR A 46 -2.39 -8.77 12.31
CA TYR A 46 -1.22 -9.34 11.65
C TYR A 46 -1.57 -10.51 10.72
N GLN A 47 -2.42 -11.43 11.19
CA GLN A 47 -2.84 -12.58 10.38
C GLN A 47 -3.60 -12.15 9.13
N LYS A 48 -4.50 -11.16 9.24
CA LYS A 48 -5.22 -10.60 8.09
C LYS A 48 -4.27 -10.13 7.00
N TRP A 49 -3.33 -9.25 7.36
CA TRP A 49 -2.36 -8.70 6.43
C TRP A 49 -1.43 -9.75 5.84
N ASN A 50 -1.11 -10.80 6.60
CA ASN A 50 -0.33 -11.92 6.10
C ASN A 50 -1.10 -12.72 5.03
N VAL A 51 -2.38 -13.01 5.26
CA VAL A 51 -3.25 -13.69 4.27
C VAL A 51 -3.39 -12.83 3.01
N ILE A 52 -3.63 -11.52 3.15
CA ILE A 52 -3.73 -10.59 2.02
C ILE A 52 -2.45 -10.60 1.18
N ALA A 53 -1.28 -10.45 1.82
CA ALA A 53 0.00 -10.45 1.12
C ALA A 53 0.26 -11.78 0.40
N HIS A 54 -0.12 -12.90 1.03
CA HIS A 54 -0.02 -14.21 0.42
C HIS A 54 -0.93 -14.36 -0.81
N ASN A 55 -2.17 -13.88 -0.74
CA ASN A 55 -3.09 -13.92 -1.89
C ASN A 55 -2.63 -13.00 -3.03
N CYS A 56 -2.16 -11.79 -2.72
CA CYS A 56 -1.56 -10.88 -3.71
C CYS A 56 -0.40 -11.57 -4.43
N THR A 57 0.46 -12.29 -3.70
CA THR A 57 1.58 -13.04 -4.26
C THR A 57 1.13 -14.15 -5.23
N LYS A 58 -0.01 -14.81 -4.97
CA LYS A 58 -0.59 -15.80 -5.90
C LYS A 58 -1.07 -15.17 -7.22
N LEU A 59 -1.34 -13.88 -7.21
CA LEU A 59 -1.75 -13.07 -8.36
C LEU A 59 -0.56 -12.26 -8.93
N ASP A 60 0.66 -12.72 -8.66
CA ASP A 60 1.93 -12.13 -9.15
C ASP A 60 2.26 -10.73 -8.58
N VAL A 61 1.53 -10.28 -7.56
CA VAL A 61 1.81 -9.05 -6.82
C VAL A 61 2.67 -9.39 -5.60
N VAL A 62 3.98 -9.54 -5.84
CA VAL A 62 4.96 -9.94 -4.80
C VAL A 62 5.28 -8.75 -3.88
N ARG A 63 4.50 -8.60 -2.81
CA ARG A 63 4.65 -7.53 -1.81
C ARG A 63 4.59 -8.11 -0.40
N THR A 64 5.35 -7.52 0.50
CA THR A 64 5.31 -7.87 1.94
C THR A 64 4.03 -7.36 2.60
N LEU A 65 3.65 -7.92 3.76
CA LEU A 65 2.46 -7.47 4.50
C LEU A 65 2.48 -5.97 4.80
N ASN A 66 3.66 -5.43 5.14
CA ASN A 66 3.82 -4.02 5.48
C ASN A 66 3.67 -3.13 4.24
N GLN A 67 4.09 -3.60 3.07
CA GLN A 67 3.89 -2.88 1.81
C GLN A 67 2.40 -2.86 1.42
N CYS A 68 1.70 -3.99 1.52
CA CYS A 68 0.26 -4.06 1.28
C CYS A 68 -0.51 -3.14 2.24
N ARG A 69 -0.19 -3.20 3.53
CA ARG A 69 -0.83 -2.36 4.55
C ARG A 69 -0.64 -0.87 4.29
N ARG A 70 0.59 -0.42 4.06
CA ARG A 70 0.87 1.00 3.78
C ARG A 70 0.19 1.47 2.50
N LYS A 71 0.14 0.63 1.47
CA LYS A 71 -0.56 0.98 0.24
C LYS A 71 -2.06 1.11 0.46
N TRP A 72 -2.66 0.20 1.23
CA TRP A 72 -4.07 0.28 1.60
C TRP A 72 -4.39 1.56 2.39
N GLU A 73 -3.59 1.90 3.40
CA GLU A 73 -3.74 3.14 4.18
C GLU A 73 -3.67 4.37 3.25
N SER A 74 -2.68 4.42 2.34
CA SER A 74 -2.58 5.50 1.35
C SER A 74 -3.79 5.57 0.41
N LEU A 75 -4.35 4.43 -0.02
CA LEU A 75 -5.54 4.41 -0.89
C LEU A 75 -6.79 4.91 -0.15
N LEU A 76 -6.94 4.58 1.14
CA LEU A 76 -8.02 5.08 1.97
C LEU A 76 -7.93 6.60 2.17
N ASP A 77 -6.73 7.13 2.39
CA ASP A 77 -6.50 8.57 2.51
C ASP A 77 -6.87 9.31 1.22
N ASP A 78 -6.42 8.79 0.07
CA ASP A 78 -6.74 9.36 -1.24
C ASP A 78 -8.25 9.29 -1.53
N TYR A 79 -8.89 8.17 -1.23
CA TYR A 79 -10.34 8.01 -1.36
C TYR A 79 -11.11 9.00 -0.48
N GLY A 80 -10.68 9.16 0.78
CA GLY A 80 -11.28 10.11 1.73
C GLY A 80 -11.25 11.55 1.19
N ARG A 81 -10.10 11.98 0.64
CA ARG A 81 -9.97 13.30 0.00
C ARG A 81 -10.90 13.46 -1.20
N ILE A 82 -11.07 12.43 -2.02
CA ILE A 82 -12.00 12.47 -3.17
C ILE A 82 -13.44 12.61 -2.69
N VAL A 83 -13.84 11.88 -1.65
CA VAL A 83 -15.19 11.97 -1.07
C VAL A 83 -15.44 13.36 -0.48
N GLU A 84 -14.48 13.90 0.28
CA GLU A 84 -14.57 15.25 0.85
C GLU A 84 -14.71 16.31 -0.24
N TYR A 85 -13.85 16.25 -1.26
CA TYR A 85 -13.92 17.16 -2.40
C TYR A 85 -15.28 17.09 -3.12
N LYS A 86 -15.81 15.89 -3.34
CA LYS A 86 -17.15 15.71 -3.92
C LYS A 86 -18.25 16.29 -3.05
N ALA A 87 -18.16 16.15 -1.73
CA ALA A 87 -19.13 16.72 -0.80
C ALA A 87 -19.11 18.25 -0.86
N GLN A 88 -17.93 18.86 -0.90
CA GLN A 88 -17.77 20.31 -1.04
C GLN A 88 -18.36 20.82 -2.37
N LEU A 89 -18.09 20.14 -3.49
CA LEU A 89 -18.70 20.47 -4.79
C LEU A 89 -20.23 20.36 -4.77
N SER A 90 -20.78 19.38 -4.06
CA SER A 90 -22.25 19.20 -3.95
C SER A 90 -22.93 20.22 -3.04
N HIS A 91 -22.15 20.93 -2.21
CA HIS A 91 -22.63 21.92 -1.27
C HIS A 91 -22.34 23.35 -1.72
N ASP A 92 -21.80 23.54 -2.93
CA ASP A 92 -21.55 24.84 -3.51
C ASP A 92 -22.87 25.41 -4.07
N PRO A 93 -23.43 26.49 -3.51
CA PRO A 93 -24.78 26.97 -3.83
C PRO A 93 -24.82 27.90 -5.06
N TYR A 94 -23.91 27.72 -6.02
CA TYR A 94 -23.94 28.45 -7.30
C TYR A 94 -24.57 27.64 -8.42
#